data_AF-A0A0Q4DCH8-F1
#
_entry.id   AF-A0A0Q4DCH8-F1
#
_cell.length_a   1.000
_cell.length_b   1.000
_cell.length_c   1.000
_cell.angle_alpha   90.00
_cell.angle_beta   90.00
_cell.angle_gamma   90.00
#
_symmetry.space_group_name_H-M   'P 1'
#
loop_
_entity.id
_entity.type
_entity.pdbx_description
1 polymer ?
#
loop_
_entity_poly.entity_id
_entity_poly.type
_entity_poly.pdbx_seq_one_letter_code
_entity_poly.pdbx_strand_id
1 'polypeptide(L)'
;MQAKEARYLTEEAPLREDLRRLGFSVKWVWDFVNAKENYYVSAVPTLINHLKRPYSDEIREGIARALAIKEARGVAGTAILAVLEEDGLSDQLRWALANTLTTVADRSNKDEIKKLLRVETNKQVADRLNRALKTAVKP
;
A
#
# COMPACT_ATOMS: atom_id res chain seq x y z
N MET A 1 -10.82 -21.15 -8.74
CA MET A 1 -10.88 -19.68 -8.63
C MET A 1 -11.96 -19.20 -7.66
N GLN A 2 -13.18 -19.77 -7.64
CA GLN A 2 -14.30 -19.28 -6.80
C GLN A 2 -14.07 -19.28 -5.27
N ALA A 3 -13.37 -20.27 -4.71
CA ALA A 3 -13.17 -20.36 -3.25
C ALA A 3 -12.19 -19.31 -2.68
N LYS A 4 -11.17 -18.93 -3.47
CA LYS A 4 -10.15 -17.94 -3.09
C LYS A 4 -10.75 -16.53 -3.04
N GLU A 5 -11.59 -16.22 -4.03
CA GLU A 5 -12.32 -14.95 -4.12
C GLU A 5 -13.36 -14.78 -3.00
N ALA A 6 -14.13 -15.82 -2.69
CA ALA A 6 -15.11 -15.77 -1.59
C ALA A 6 -14.47 -15.53 -0.21
N ARG A 7 -13.28 -16.10 0.02
CA ARG A 7 -12.50 -15.85 1.25
C ARG A 7 -12.10 -14.38 1.36
N TYR A 8 -11.59 -13.79 0.28
CA TYR A 8 -11.20 -12.37 0.28
C TYR A 8 -12.38 -11.44 0.50
N LEU A 9 -13.52 -11.71 -0.13
CA LEU A 9 -14.72 -10.90 0.07
C LEU A 9 -15.21 -10.89 1.52
N THR A 10 -15.01 -12.00 2.24
CA THR A 10 -15.33 -12.13 3.66
C THR A 10 -14.34 -11.34 4.51
N GLU A 11 -13.05 -11.52 4.24
CA GLU A 11 -11.96 -10.90 4.98
C GLU A 11 -11.91 -9.37 4.81
N GLU A 12 -12.18 -8.90 3.59
CA GLU A 12 -12.19 -7.49 3.22
C GLU A 12 -13.52 -6.78 3.59
N ALA A 13 -14.51 -7.51 4.11
CA ALA A 13 -15.82 -6.94 4.46
C ALA A 13 -15.73 -5.67 5.33
N PRO A 14 -14.85 -5.58 6.35
CA PRO A 14 -14.70 -4.35 7.12
C PRO A 14 -14.25 -3.16 6.29
N LEU A 15 -13.29 -3.35 5.37
CA LEU A 15 -12.80 -2.28 4.49
C LEU A 15 -13.90 -1.82 3.53
N ARG A 16 -14.61 -2.76 2.91
CA ARG A 16 -15.71 -2.42 2.00
C ARG A 16 -16.80 -1.61 2.70
N GLU A 17 -17.11 -1.97 3.94
CA GLU A 17 -18.12 -1.27 4.73
C GLU A 17 -17.65 0.13 5.15
N ASP A 18 -16.38 0.30 5.54
CA ASP A 18 -15.77 1.61 5.81
C ASP A 18 -15.74 2.49 4.55
N LEU A 19 -15.42 1.92 3.39
CA LEU A 19 -15.43 2.63 2.09
C LEU A 19 -16.86 3.03 1.67
N ARG A 20 -17.84 2.14 1.88
CA ARG A 20 -19.25 2.41 1.58
C ARG A 20 -19.79 3.58 2.39
N ARG A 21 -19.41 3.69 3.67
CA ARG A 21 -19.75 4.83 4.53
C ARG A 21 -19.20 6.17 4.01
N LEU A 22 -18.11 6.13 3.26
CA LEU A 22 -17.52 7.31 2.60
C LEU A 22 -18.13 7.61 1.22
N GLY A 23 -19.14 6.83 0.79
CA GLY A 23 -19.80 6.99 -0.51
C GLY A 23 -19.17 6.19 -1.65
N PHE A 24 -18.20 5.32 -1.36
CA PHE A 24 -17.57 4.47 -2.37
C PHE A 24 -18.30 3.12 -2.51
N SER A 25 -18.86 2.88 -3.69
CA SER A 25 -19.47 1.58 -4.02
C SER A 25 -18.46 0.72 -4.76
N VAL A 26 -17.58 0.03 -4.01
CA VAL A 26 -16.61 -0.94 -4.54
C VAL A 26 -17.04 -2.37 -4.26
N LYS A 27 -16.74 -3.28 -5.19
CA LYS A 27 -16.89 -4.73 -4.96
C LYS A 27 -15.78 -5.25 -4.06
N TRP A 28 -14.59 -4.69 -4.20
CA TRP A 28 -13.34 -5.01 -3.49
C TRP A 28 -12.27 -3.93 -3.75
N VAL A 29 -11.20 -3.89 -2.96
CA VAL A 29 -10.17 -2.84 -3.00
C VAL A 29 -9.47 -2.72 -4.35
N TRP A 30 -9.39 -3.81 -5.11
CA TRP A 30 -8.77 -3.84 -6.44
C TRP A 30 -9.52 -2.97 -7.47
N ASP A 31 -10.78 -2.62 -7.21
CA ASP A 31 -11.51 -1.67 -8.05
C ASP A 31 -10.85 -0.28 -8.06
N PHE A 32 -10.13 0.10 -7.00
CA PHE A 32 -9.41 1.37 -6.96
C PHE A 32 -8.12 1.37 -7.78
N VAL A 33 -7.48 0.21 -7.96
CA VAL A 33 -6.20 0.11 -8.68
C VAL A 33 -6.34 0.54 -10.15
N ASN A 34 -7.53 0.35 -10.72
CA ASN A 34 -7.84 0.76 -12.10
C ASN A 34 -8.76 2.00 -12.18
N ALA A 35 -9.14 2.59 -11.04
CA ALA A 35 -9.99 3.77 -11.00
C ALA A 35 -9.18 5.05 -11.25
N LYS A 36 -9.86 6.11 -11.73
CA LYS A 36 -9.22 7.42 -11.89
C LYS A 36 -8.84 7.99 -10.51
N GLU A 37 -7.59 8.45 -10.37
CA GLU A 37 -6.96 8.86 -9.10
C GLU A 37 -7.80 9.84 -8.25
N ASN A 38 -8.43 10.83 -8.88
CA ASN A 38 -9.24 11.83 -8.18
C ASN A 38 -10.50 11.27 -7.48
N TYR A 39 -10.93 10.04 -7.82
CA TYR A 39 -12.16 9.47 -7.27
C TYR A 39 -12.01 9.13 -5.78
N TYR A 40 -10.84 8.65 -5.32
CA TYR A 40 -10.69 8.02 -4.01
C TYR A 40 -9.73 8.73 -3.05
N VAL A 41 -9.43 10.01 -3.27
CA VAL A 41 -8.56 10.81 -2.39
C VAL A 41 -9.07 10.82 -0.95
N SER A 42 -10.39 10.97 -0.74
CA SER A 42 -10.99 10.93 0.61
C SER A 42 -10.93 9.55 1.28
N ALA A 43 -10.66 8.48 0.54
CA ALA A 43 -10.48 7.13 1.08
C ALA A 43 -9.08 6.89 1.66
N VAL A 44 -8.09 7.75 1.37
CA VAL A 44 -6.68 7.57 1.78
C VAL A 44 -6.51 7.29 3.28
N PRO A 45 -7.13 8.06 4.20
CA PRO A 45 -7.00 7.77 5.64
C PRO A 45 -7.54 6.40 6.03
N THR A 46 -8.67 5.99 5.44
CA THR A 46 -9.26 4.66 5.66
C THR A 46 -8.33 3.58 5.13
N LEU A 47 -7.83 3.71 3.90
CA LEU A 47 -6.90 2.75 3.32
C LEU A 47 -5.62 2.59 4.15
N ILE A 48 -5.05 3.68 4.68
CA ILE A 48 -3.90 3.63 5.59
C ILE A 48 -4.22 2.85 6.88
N ASN A 49 -5.39 3.09 7.47
CA ASN A 49 -5.82 2.39 8.68
C ASN A 49 -6.04 0.89 8.43
N HIS A 50 -6.56 0.53 7.26
CA HIS A 50 -6.79 -0.85 6.86
C HIS A 50 -5.50 -1.58 6.48
N LEU A 51 -4.51 -0.89 5.91
CA LEU A 51 -3.22 -1.49 5.55
C LEU A 51 -2.53 -2.17 6.74
N LYS A 52 -2.69 -1.59 7.94
CA LYS A 52 -2.09 -2.10 9.20
C LYS A 52 -2.85 -3.28 9.82
N ARG A 53 -4.02 -3.64 9.30
CA ARG A 53 -4.82 -4.75 9.83
C ARG A 53 -4.25 -6.09 9.37
N PRO A 54 -4.48 -7.21 10.10
CA PRO A 54 -3.93 -8.51 9.77
C PRO A 54 -4.70 -9.18 8.60
N TYR A 55 -4.72 -8.49 7.47
CA TYR A 55 -5.25 -9.01 6.21
C TYR A 55 -4.21 -9.86 5.49
N SER A 56 -4.68 -10.71 4.59
CA SER A 56 -3.86 -11.48 3.67
C SER A 56 -3.03 -10.55 2.79
N ASP A 57 -1.91 -11.08 2.32
CA ASP A 57 -0.99 -10.35 1.46
C ASP A 57 -1.69 -9.79 0.22
N GLU A 58 -2.64 -10.52 -0.36
CA GLU A 58 -3.38 -10.05 -1.53
C GLU A 58 -4.29 -8.85 -1.25
N ILE A 59 -4.93 -8.78 -0.07
CA ILE A 59 -5.75 -7.63 0.31
C ILE A 59 -4.84 -6.44 0.62
N ARG A 60 -3.76 -6.65 1.39
CA ARG A 60 -2.78 -5.60 1.70
C ARG A 60 -2.10 -5.07 0.44
N GLU A 61 -1.85 -5.93 -0.55
CA GLU A 61 -1.33 -5.52 -1.86
C GLU A 61 -2.32 -4.60 -2.59
N GLY A 62 -3.59 -4.98 -2.64
CA GLY A 62 -4.64 -4.15 -3.23
C GLY A 62 -4.73 -2.77 -2.57
N ILE A 63 -4.70 -2.73 -1.23
CA ILE A 63 -4.67 -1.48 -0.46
C ILE A 63 -3.42 -0.65 -0.79
N ALA A 64 -2.23 -1.27 -0.78
CA ALA A 64 -0.98 -0.59 -1.09
C ALA A 64 -1.01 0.03 -2.48
N ARG A 65 -1.53 -0.67 -3.49
CA ARG A 65 -1.66 -0.16 -4.86
C ARG A 65 -2.70 0.95 -4.97
N ALA A 66 -3.83 0.85 -4.26
CA ALA A 66 -4.81 1.93 -4.18
C ALA A 66 -4.24 3.21 -3.54
N LEU A 67 -3.26 3.07 -2.65
CA LEU A 67 -2.54 4.20 -2.05
C LEU A 67 -1.48 4.84 -2.97
N ALA A 68 -1.23 4.30 -4.17
CA ALA A 68 -0.15 4.76 -5.06
C ALA A 68 -0.48 6.04 -5.86
N ILE A 69 -1.12 7.02 -5.21
CA ILE A 69 -1.50 8.32 -5.75
C ILE A 69 -0.71 9.47 -5.11
N LYS A 70 -0.61 10.62 -5.77
CA LYS A 70 0.21 11.75 -5.30
C LYS A 70 -0.33 12.37 -4.01
N GLU A 71 -1.63 12.36 -3.83
CA GLU A 71 -2.35 12.92 -2.69
C GLU A 71 -2.06 12.14 -1.40
N ALA A 72 -1.59 10.90 -1.51
CA ALA A 72 -1.14 10.09 -0.38
C ALA A 72 0.32 10.39 0.03
N ARG A 73 1.02 11.28 -0.68
CA ARG A 73 2.38 11.69 -0.36
C ARG A 73 2.45 12.38 1.00
N GLY A 74 3.43 11.98 1.82
CA GLY A 74 3.63 12.51 3.17
C GLY A 74 2.66 12.01 4.24
N VAL A 75 1.64 11.22 3.85
CA VAL A 75 0.70 10.59 4.81
C VAL A 75 0.79 9.07 4.80
N ALA A 76 0.92 8.44 3.62
CA ALA A 76 0.95 6.97 3.51
C ALA A 76 2.34 6.35 3.74
N GLY A 77 3.42 7.10 3.48
CA GLY A 77 4.79 6.58 3.46
C GLY A 77 5.20 5.89 4.77
N THR A 78 4.94 6.53 5.91
CA THR A 78 5.26 5.97 7.24
C THR A 78 4.48 4.69 7.54
N ALA A 79 3.20 4.63 7.15
CA ALA A 79 2.39 3.43 7.36
C ALA A 79 2.87 2.26 6.48
N ILE A 80 3.26 2.54 5.24
CA ILE A 80 3.81 1.52 4.33
C ILE A 80 5.14 0.98 4.83
N LEU A 81 6.01 1.86 5.35
CA LEU A 81 7.29 1.44 5.94
C LEU A 81 7.10 0.55 7.16
N ALA A 82 6.14 0.90 8.04
CA ALA A 82 5.84 0.07 9.20
C ALA A 82 5.39 -1.35 8.80
N VAL A 83 4.61 -1.49 7.72
CA VAL A 83 4.25 -2.83 7.20
C VAL A 83 5.47 -3.53 6.60
N LEU A 84 6.35 -2.84 5.87
CA LEU A 84 7.57 -3.44 5.30
C LEU A 84 8.55 -4.01 6.34
N GLU A 85 8.47 -3.55 7.59
CA GLU A 85 9.23 -4.07 8.72
C GLU A 85 8.61 -5.34 9.34
N GLU A 86 7.38 -5.71 8.97
CA GLU A 86 6.76 -6.95 9.44
C GLU A 86 7.49 -8.18 8.87
N ASP A 87 7.64 -9.21 9.71
CA ASP A 87 8.20 -10.49 9.32
C ASP A 87 7.18 -11.33 8.51
N GLY A 88 7.69 -12.22 7.66
CA GLY A 88 6.87 -13.22 6.98
C GLY A 88 6.03 -12.71 5.79
N LEU A 89 6.20 -11.45 5.38
CA LEU A 89 5.57 -10.93 4.17
C LEU A 89 6.09 -11.63 2.91
N SER A 90 5.20 -11.92 1.96
CA SER A 90 5.62 -12.39 0.64
C SER A 90 6.41 -11.31 -0.11
N ASP A 91 7.33 -11.76 -0.97
CA ASP A 91 8.08 -10.89 -1.87
C ASP A 91 7.17 -10.02 -2.75
N GLN A 92 5.99 -10.55 -3.13
CA GLN A 92 5.00 -9.82 -3.92
C GLN A 92 4.41 -8.63 -3.15
N LEU A 93 3.99 -8.83 -1.90
CA LEU A 93 3.49 -7.74 -1.08
C LEU A 93 4.60 -6.72 -0.78
N ARG A 94 5.80 -7.18 -0.41
CA ARG A 94 6.97 -6.32 -0.20
C ARG A 94 7.26 -5.45 -1.43
N TRP A 95 7.22 -6.05 -2.62
CA TRP A 95 7.40 -5.32 -3.87
C TRP A 95 6.30 -4.28 -4.09
N ALA A 96 5.04 -4.62 -3.84
CA ALA A 96 3.92 -3.70 -4.02
C ALA A 96 4.04 -2.49 -3.08
N LEU A 97 4.34 -2.72 -1.79
CA LEU A 97 4.59 -1.68 -0.79
C LEU A 97 5.75 -0.77 -1.23
N ALA A 98 6.89 -1.35 -1.61
CA ALA A 98 8.05 -0.60 -2.10
C ALA A 98 7.74 0.19 -3.38
N ASN A 99 6.91 -0.36 -4.28
CA ASN A 99 6.46 0.33 -5.49
C ASN A 99 5.57 1.54 -5.16
N THR A 100 4.64 1.41 -4.20
CA THR A 100 3.80 2.52 -3.73
C THR A 100 4.64 3.67 -3.15
N LEU A 101 5.71 3.36 -2.40
CA LEU A 101 6.67 4.37 -1.91
C LEU A 101 7.32 5.18 -3.04
N THR A 102 7.41 4.66 -4.27
CA THR A 102 7.95 5.44 -5.40
C THR A 102 7.10 6.66 -5.78
N THR A 103 5.84 6.69 -5.34
CA THR A 103 4.91 7.82 -5.49
C THR A 103 4.79 8.62 -4.19
N VAL A 104 4.58 7.94 -3.06
CA VAL A 104 4.13 8.59 -1.81
C VAL A 104 5.25 8.94 -0.84
N ALA A 105 6.46 8.39 -1.00
CA ALA A 105 7.54 8.64 -0.04
C ALA A 105 8.00 10.10 -0.09
N ASP A 106 8.11 10.74 1.07
CA ASP A 106 8.63 12.10 1.21
C ASP A 106 9.98 12.12 1.95
N ARG A 107 10.49 13.32 2.24
CA ARG A 107 11.78 13.50 2.91
C ARG A 107 11.85 12.82 4.27
N SER A 108 10.74 12.69 5.00
CA SER A 108 10.69 12.06 6.31
C SER A 108 10.96 10.54 6.23
N ASN A 109 10.69 9.93 5.09
CA ASN A 109 10.85 8.49 4.87
C ASN A 109 12.28 8.07 4.49
N LYS A 110 13.17 9.03 4.22
CA LYS A 110 14.50 8.79 3.65
C LYS A 110 15.35 7.81 4.45
N ASP A 111 15.46 8.01 5.76
CA ASP A 111 16.40 7.23 6.58
C ASP A 111 15.90 5.81 6.82
N GLU A 112 14.58 5.62 6.94
CA GLU A 112 13.99 4.29 7.05
C GLU A 112 14.11 3.50 5.74
N ILE A 113 13.88 4.14 4.59
CA ILE A 113 14.12 3.51 3.28
C ILE A 113 15.58 3.06 3.14
N LYS A 114 16.55 3.87 3.62
CA LYS A 114 17.97 3.48 3.62
C LYS A 114 18.26 2.32 4.55
N LYS A 115 17.61 2.25 5.71
CA LYS A 115 17.76 1.14 6.66
C LYS A 115 17.27 -0.15 6.03
N LEU A 116 16.07 -0.16 5.44
CA LEU A 116 15.53 -1.32 4.73
C LEU A 116 16.41 -1.76 3.56
N LEU A 117 16.94 -0.83 2.77
CA LEU A 117 17.84 -1.14 1.64
C LEU A 117 19.11 -1.90 2.04
N ARG A 118 19.60 -1.74 3.27
CA ARG A 118 20.81 -2.44 3.75
C ARG A 118 20.58 -3.92 4.04
N VAL A 119 19.35 -4.29 4.34
CA VAL A 119 18.97 -5.65 4.74
C VAL A 119 18.14 -6.37 3.68
N GLU A 120 17.62 -5.65 2.68
CA GLU A 120 16.81 -6.22 1.61
C GLU A 120 17.64 -7.14 0.68
N THR A 121 17.24 -8.40 0.61
CA THR A 121 17.90 -9.43 -0.22
C THR A 121 17.22 -9.62 -1.58
N ASN A 122 15.94 -9.27 -1.69
CA ASN A 122 15.21 -9.35 -2.96
C ASN A 122 15.56 -8.15 -3.85
N LYS A 123 16.24 -8.43 -4.97
CA LYS A 123 16.70 -7.39 -5.91
C LYS A 123 15.56 -6.51 -6.45
N GLN A 124 14.39 -7.08 -6.73
CA GLN A 124 13.27 -6.33 -7.27
C GLN A 124 12.68 -5.37 -6.23
N VAL A 125 12.61 -5.80 -4.97
CA VAL A 125 12.18 -4.94 -3.86
C VAL A 125 13.22 -3.84 -3.61
N ALA A 126 14.51 -4.20 -3.58
CA ALA A 126 15.60 -3.24 -3.43
C ALA A 126 15.61 -2.17 -4.54
N ASP A 127 15.34 -2.54 -5.80
CA ASP A 127 15.24 -1.60 -6.91
C ASP A 127 14.09 -0.59 -6.70
N ARG A 128 12.95 -1.04 -6.18
CA ARG A 128 11.81 -0.17 -5.86
C ARG A 128 12.13 0.76 -4.69
N LEU A 129 12.76 0.25 -3.63
CA LEU A 129 13.21 1.06 -2.50
C LEU A 129 14.25 2.12 -2.94
N ASN A 130 15.18 1.77 -3.83
CA ASN A 130 16.13 2.72 -4.42
C ASN A 130 15.42 3.83 -5.21
N ARG A 131 14.38 3.48 -5.98
CA ARG A 131 13.55 4.46 -6.68
C ARG A 131 12.76 5.34 -5.71
N ALA A 132 12.18 4.75 -4.66
CA ALA A 132 11.48 5.49 -3.61
C ALA A 132 12.41 6.47 -2.89
N LEU A 133 13.66 6.07 -2.59
CA LEU A 133 14.66 6.95 -2.00
C LEU A 133 14.93 8.18 -2.89
N LYS A 134 15.04 7.98 -4.21
CA LYS A 134 15.18 9.09 -5.17
C LYS A 134 13.96 10.01 -5.17
N THR A 135 12.75 9.47 -5.01
CA THR A 135 11.51 10.26 -4.88
C THR A 135 11.46 11.03 -3.55
N ALA A 136 11.89 10.43 -2.45
CA ALA A 136 11.88 11.01 -1.11
C ALA A 136 12.78 12.25 -0.99
N VAL A 137 13.89 12.28 -1.73
CA VAL A 137 14.85 13.41 -1.69
C VAL A 137 14.54 14.54 -2.64
N LYS A 138 13.53 14.41 -3.50
CA LYS A 138 13.11 15.50 -4.41
C LYS A 138 12.56 16.68 -3.60
N PRO A 139 12.80 17.91 -4.08
CA PRO A 139 12.41 19.12 -3.38
C PRO A 139 10.91 19.26 -3.14
#